data_AF-A0A2V9QML6-F1
#
_entry.id   AF-A0A2V9QML6-F1
#
_cell.length_a   1.000
_cell.length_b   1.000
_cell.length_c   1.000
_cell.angle_alpha   90.00
_cell.angle_beta   90.00
_cell.angle_gamma   90.00
#
_symmetry.space_group_name_H-M   'P 1'
#
loop_
_entity.id
_entity.type
_entity.pdbx_description
1 polymer ?
#
loop_
_entity_poly.entity_id
_entity_poly.type
_entity_poly.pdbx_seq_one_letter_code
_entity_poly.pdbx_strand_id
1 'polypeptide(L)'
;MKVPGSRVAEVELIKGLGLLDATMLIMGSMIGGGIFIVSADIARAVQSPGLLLLIWVLSGLMTILGALSYGELSAAMPQAGGQYVFLKEAYGPVWG
;
A
#
# COMPACT_ATOMS: atom_id res chain seq x y z
N MET A 1 -35.21 -28.54 -3.17
CA MET A 1 -35.11 -28.07 -1.77
C MET A 1 -34.23 -26.83 -1.75
N LYS A 2 -34.83 -25.62 -1.72
CA LYS A 2 -34.10 -24.34 -1.65
C LYS A 2 -33.66 -24.12 -0.20
N VAL A 3 -32.35 -24.03 0.05
CA VAL A 3 -31.82 -23.65 1.36
C VAL A 3 -32.25 -22.20 1.63
N PRO A 4 -32.97 -21.89 2.72
CA PRO A 4 -33.34 -20.53 3.07
C PRO A 4 -32.07 -19.69 3.30
N GLY A 5 -31.86 -18.68 2.46
CA GLY A 5 -30.74 -17.76 2.60
C GLY A 5 -30.87 -17.00 3.92
N SER A 6 -29.92 -17.22 4.83
CA SER A 6 -29.69 -16.34 5.96
C SER A 6 -29.40 -14.95 5.40
N ARG A 7 -30.33 -14.00 5.61
CA ARG A 7 -30.11 -12.58 5.33
C ARG A 7 -29.01 -12.10 6.28
N VAL A 8 -27.76 -12.19 5.84
CA VAL A 8 -26.69 -11.38 6.43
C VAL A 8 -27.14 -9.95 6.16
N ALA A 9 -27.54 -9.23 7.20
CA ALA A 9 -27.78 -7.80 7.07
C ALA A 9 -26.51 -7.21 6.46
N GLU A 10 -26.63 -6.57 5.31
CA GLU A 10 -25.50 -5.93 4.64
C GLU A 10 -25.01 -4.84 5.59
N VAL A 11 -23.91 -5.11 6.29
CA VAL A 11 -23.34 -4.14 7.23
C VAL A 11 -22.71 -3.05 6.40
N GLU A 12 -23.45 -1.96 6.19
CA GLU A 12 -22.96 -0.79 5.47
C GLU A 12 -21.95 -0.05 6.37
N LEU A 13 -20.71 0.06 5.89
CA LEU A 13 -19.65 0.76 6.62
C LEU A 13 -19.86 2.27 6.55
N ILE A 14 -19.70 2.94 7.70
CA ILE A 14 -19.72 4.39 7.76
C ILE A 14 -18.45 4.93 7.08
N LYS A 15 -18.62 5.80 6.08
CA LYS A 15 -17.52 6.50 5.40
C LYS A 15 -17.00 7.66 6.27
N GLY A 16 -16.29 7.32 7.35
CA GLY A 16 -15.82 8.28 8.35
C GLY A 16 -14.34 8.68 8.27
N LEU A 17 -13.54 8.02 7.43
CA LEU A 17 -12.09 8.28 7.35
C LEU A 17 -11.81 9.55 6.55
N GLY A 18 -11.20 10.54 7.20
CA GLY A 18 -10.66 11.74 6.56
C GLY A 18 -9.21 11.57 6.10
N LEU A 19 -8.62 12.66 5.59
CA LEU A 19 -7.23 12.69 5.13
C LEU A 19 -6.25 12.33 6.26
N LEU A 20 -6.45 12.90 7.46
CA LEU A 20 -5.58 12.65 8.60
C LEU A 20 -5.65 11.18 9.03
N ASP A 21 -6.86 10.63 9.18
CA ASP A 21 -7.06 9.24 9.58
C ASP A 21 -6.41 8.26 8.59
N ALA A 22 -6.62 8.49 7.29
CA ALA A 22 -6.01 7.70 6.23
C ALA A 22 -4.48 7.81 6.25
N THR A 23 -3.94 9.02 6.42
CA THR A 23 -2.49 9.25 6.48
C THR A 23 -1.87 8.55 7.68
N MET A 24 -2.48 8.67 8.86
CA MET A 24 -2.00 8.02 10.08
C MET A 24 -2.07 6.49 9.97
N LEU A 25 -3.13 5.96 9.36
CA LEU A 25 -3.27 4.53 9.08
C LEU A 25 -2.15 4.01 8.19
N ILE A 26 -1.80 4.74 7.14
CA ILE A 26 -0.69 4.37 6.25
C ILE A 26 0.65 4.52 6.98
N MET A 27 0.90 5.61 7.69
CA MET A 27 2.15 5.76 8.46
C MET A 27 2.34 4.64 9.48
N GLY A 28 1.28 4.27 10.20
CA GLY A 28 1.31 3.19 11.19
C GLY A 28 1.53 1.80 10.57
N SER A 29 1.08 1.56 9.34
CA SER A 29 1.29 0.28 8.65
C SER A 29 2.66 0.19 7.95
N MET A 30 3.25 1.32 7.55
CA MET A 30 4.55 1.36 6.87
C MET A 30 5.74 1.35 7.85
N ILE A 31 5.64 2.03 8.99
CA ILE A 31 6.74 2.14 9.95
C ILE A 31 6.78 0.88 10.82
N GLY A 32 7.84 0.08 10.64
CA GLY A 32 8.07 -1.13 11.42
C GLY A 32 9.56 -1.47 11.57
N GLY A 33 9.86 -2.74 11.85
CA GLY A 33 11.24 -3.20 12.07
C GLY A 33 12.18 -3.06 10.86
N GLY A 34 11.63 -2.80 9.67
CA GLY A 34 12.40 -2.65 8.42
C GLY A 34 13.49 -1.58 8.49
N ILE A 35 13.26 -0.48 9.22
CA ILE A 35 14.29 0.57 9.40
C ILE A 35 15.56 0.03 10.08
N PHE A 36 15.43 -0.96 10.96
CA PHE A 36 16.58 -1.57 11.65
C PHE A 36 17.21 -2.68 10.81
N ILE A 37 16.40 -3.60 10.27
CA ILE A 37 16.88 -4.77 9.53
C ILE A 37 17.51 -4.35 8.20
N VAL A 38 16.79 -3.59 7.39
CA VAL A 38 17.24 -3.19 6.04
C VAL A 38 18.44 -2.25 6.15
N SER A 39 18.45 -1.32 7.11
CA SER A 39 19.63 -0.46 7.32
C SER A 39 20.85 -1.27 7.76
N ALA A 40 20.69 -2.30 8.58
CA ALA A 40 21.79 -3.18 8.98
C ALA A 40 22.33 -4.00 7.81
N ASP A 41 21.46 -4.45 6.90
CA ASP A 41 21.86 -5.12 5.65
C ASP A 41 22.61 -4.16 4.73
N ILE A 42 22.09 -2.95 4.49
CA ILE A 42 22.73 -1.92 3.67
C ILE A 42 24.10 -1.57 4.27
N ALA A 43 24.17 -1.29 5.57
CA ALA A 43 25.41 -0.93 6.26
C ALA A 43 26.51 -1.99 6.08
N ARG A 44 26.14 -3.28 6.17
CA ARG A 44 27.06 -4.40 5.94
C ARG A 44 27.51 -4.50 4.49
N ALA A 45 26.62 -4.22 3.54
CA ALA A 45 26.92 -4.31 2.11
C ALA A 45 27.83 -3.17 1.62
N VAL A 46 27.57 -1.93 2.03
CA VAL A 46 28.29 -0.75 1.50
C VAL A 46 29.38 -0.21 2.42
N GLN A 47 29.39 -0.62 3.69
CA GLN A 47 30.38 -0.26 4.71
C GLN A 47 30.67 1.25 4.81
N SER A 48 29.70 2.09 4.46
CA SER A 48 29.83 3.55 4.43
C SER A 48 28.54 4.23 4.89
N PRO A 49 28.58 5.08 5.93
CA PRO A 49 27.40 5.82 6.40
C PRO A 49 26.82 6.75 5.33
N GLY A 50 27.67 7.38 4.52
CA GLY A 50 27.24 8.29 3.46
C GLY A 50 26.47 7.56 2.35
N LEU A 51 26.94 6.38 1.95
CA LEU A 51 26.26 5.54 0.96
C LEU A 51 24.94 4.97 1.50
N LEU A 52 24.90 4.60 2.78
CA LEU A 52 23.66 4.16 3.42
C LEU A 52 22.57 5.24 3.35
N LEU A 53 22.91 6.47 3.73
CA LEU A 53 21.96 7.59 3.67
C LEU A 53 21.53 7.88 2.23
N LEU A 54 22.47 7.83 1.27
CA LEU A 54 22.15 8.02 -0.15
C LEU A 54 21.16 6.95 -0.65
N ILE A 55 21.36 5.68 -0.30
CA ILE A 55 20.45 4.59 -0.68
C ILE A 55 19.06 4.81 -0.09
N TRP A 56 18.96 5.26 1.17
CA TRP A 56 17.66 5.60 1.77
C TRP A 56 16.96 6.75 1.04
N VAL A 57 17.70 7.81 0.69
CA VAL A 57 17.16 8.94 -0.08
C VAL A 57 16.66 8.49 -1.46
N LEU A 58 17.46 7.71 -2.19
CA LEU A 58 17.09 7.18 -3.50
C LEU A 58 15.88 6.26 -3.43
N SER A 59 15.83 5.38 -2.43
CA SER A 59 14.70 4.49 -2.20
C SER A 59 13.43 5.26 -1.85
N GLY A 60 13.55 6.32 -1.04
CA GLY A 60 12.45 7.23 -0.72
C GLY A 60 11.92 7.93 -1.96
N LEU A 61 12.80 8.42 -2.83
CA LEU A 61 12.41 9.05 -4.09
C LEU A 61 11.65 8.07 -5.01
N MET A 62 12.17 6.85 -5.18
CA MET A 62 11.48 5.80 -5.95
C MET A 62 10.11 5.46 -5.36
N THR A 63 10.00 5.42 -4.03
CA THR A 63 8.74 5.14 -3.33
C THR A 63 7.72 6.26 -3.56
N ILE A 64 8.13 7.52 -3.53
CA ILE A 64 7.24 8.67 -3.81
C ILE A 64 6.69 8.58 -5.24
N LEU A 65 7.54 8.28 -6.22
CA LEU A 65 7.10 8.13 -7.62
C LEU A 65 6.03 7.03 -7.73
N GLY A 66 6.27 5.85 -7.12
CA GLY A 66 5.29 4.78 -7.08
C GLY A 66 4.00 5.17 -6.36
N ALA A 67 4.10 5.89 -5.23
CA ALA A 67 2.94 6.34 -4.46
C ALA A 67 2.07 7.33 -5.24
N LEU A 68 2.67 8.23 -6.03
CA LEU A 68 1.93 9.15 -6.90
C LEU A 68 1.20 8.39 -8.00
N SER A 69 1.84 7.44 -8.67
CA SER A 69 1.19 6.59 -9.67
C SER A 69 0.04 5.78 -9.07
N TYR A 70 0.23 5.20 -7.87
CA TYR A 70 -0.86 4.53 -7.15
C TYR A 70 -1.97 5.49 -6.71
N GLY A 71 -1.63 6.73 -6.39
CA GLY A 71 -2.60 7.79 -6.07
C GLY A 71 -3.50 8.11 -7.25
N GLU A 72 -2.94 8.25 -8.46
CA GLU A 72 -3.72 8.47 -9.68
C GLU A 72 -4.65 7.28 -9.99
N LEU A 73 -4.14 6.05 -9.88
CA LEU A 73 -4.95 4.84 -10.08
C LEU A 73 -6.06 4.71 -9.04
N SER A 74 -5.77 5.00 -7.77
CA SER A 74 -6.75 4.94 -6.67
C SER A 74 -7.83 6.02 -6.82
N ALA A 75 -7.49 7.18 -7.38
CA ALA A 75 -8.46 8.23 -7.69
C ALA A 75 -9.33 7.86 -8.90
N ALA A 76 -8.76 7.21 -9.92
CA ALA A 76 -9.49 6.74 -11.10
C ALA A 76 -10.42 5.55 -10.81
N MET A 77 -10.01 4.67 -9.89
CA MET A 77 -10.71 3.44 -9.52
C MET A 77 -10.94 3.40 -7.98
N PRO A 78 -11.95 4.14 -7.47
CA PRO A 78 -12.18 4.29 -6.03
C PRO A 78 -12.95 3.09 -5.43
N GLN A 79 -12.49 1.87 -5.72
CA GLN A 79 -13.02 0.64 -5.14
C GLN A 79 -12.06 0.06 -4.10
N ALA A 80 -12.61 -0.58 -3.07
CA ALA A 80 -11.81 -1.33 -2.12
C ALA A 80 -11.16 -2.54 -2.82
N GLY A 81 -9.83 -2.63 -2.76
CA GLY A 81 -9.07 -3.76 -3.32
C GLY A 81 -7.67 -3.42 -3.86
N GLY A 82 -7.34 -2.13 -4.02
CA GLY A 82 -5.99 -1.67 -4.33
C GLY A 82 -5.41 -2.29 -5.60
N GLN A 83 -4.18 -2.81 -5.51
CA GLN A 83 -3.46 -3.41 -6.65
C GLN A 83 -4.26 -4.47 -7.40
N TYR A 84 -5.03 -5.30 -6.69
CA TYR A 84 -5.86 -6.33 -7.33
C TYR A 84 -6.90 -5.74 -8.26
N VAL A 85 -7.55 -4.64 -7.87
CA VAL A 85 -8.53 -3.96 -8.74
C VAL A 85 -7.84 -3.40 -9.99
N PHE A 86 -6.65 -2.81 -9.82
CA PHE A 86 -5.90 -2.23 -10.94
C PHE A 86 -5.46 -3.30 -11.94
N LEU A 87 -4.94 -4.42 -11.44
CA LEU A 87 -4.49 -5.53 -12.29
C LEU A 87 -5.65 -6.24 -12.96
N LYS A 88 -6.74 -6.51 -12.24
CA LYS A 88 -7.96 -7.09 -12.79
C LYS A 88 -8.55 -6.23 -13.90
N GLU A 89 -8.56 -4.91 -13.75
CA GLU A 89 -9.04 -3.99 -14.80
C GLU A 89 -8.09 -3.98 -16.01
N ALA A 90 -6.77 -3.99 -15.78
CA ALA A 90 -5.78 -3.94 -16.85
C ALA A 90 -5.64 -5.25 -17.66
N TYR A 91 -5.71 -6.40 -16.99
CA TYR A 91 -5.37 -7.72 -17.56
C TYR A 91 -6.54 -8.70 -17.61
N GLY A 92 -7.69 -8.34 -17.05
CA GLY A 92 -8.90 -9.16 -17.05
C GLY A 92 -8.87 -10.32 -16.03
N PRO A 93 -9.97 -11.10 -15.95
CA PRO A 93 -10.22 -12.04 -14.84
C PRO A 93 -9.26 -13.23 -14.72
N VAL A 94 -8.43 -13.49 -15.74
CA VAL A 94 -7.54 -14.65 -15.79
C VAL A 94 -6.12 -14.29 -15.34
N TRP A 95 -5.69 -13.04 -15.55
CA TRP A 95 -4.31 -12.60 -15.38
C TRP A 95 -4.14 -11.44 -14.40
N GLY A 96 -5.24 -10.85 -13.92
CA GLY A 96 -5.26 -9.72 -12.98
C GLY A 96 -5.76 -10.05 -11.59
#